data_AF-A0A7W1D0A1-F1
#
_entry.id   AF-A0A7W1D0A1-F1
#
_cell.length_a   1.000
_cell.length_b   1.000
_cell.length_c   1.000
_cell.angle_alpha   90.00
_cell.angle_beta   90.00
_cell.angle_gamma   90.00
#
_symmetry.space_group_name_H-M   'P 1'
#
loop_
_entity.id
_entity.type
_entity.pdbx_description
1 polymer ?
#
loop_
_entity_poly.entity_id
_entity_poly.type
_entity_poly.pdbx_seq_one_letter_code
_entity_poly.pdbx_strand_id
1 'polypeptide(L)'
;MPYRFEYDPESGAFYIRVKDGEYHETIPLGEPGFGAGVDVDAEGNVLGFEFLSFEEYVEFIDHAGSLEVPERLETTPVEEDPSPAELMAALTPREREVLRLLTEGLTTQEVASRLSISQAAVKQRFRHVVGVFRARSAKESSSRPGTFRNSS
;
A
#
# COMPACT_ATOMS: atom_id res chain seq x y z
N MET A 1 -15.69 18.20 -9.32
CA MET A 1 -14.72 17.88 -8.25
C MET A 1 -13.35 17.87 -8.87
N PRO A 2 -12.36 18.66 -8.38
CA PRO A 2 -11.03 18.64 -8.97
C PRO A 2 -10.27 17.43 -8.44
N TYR A 3 -10.13 16.39 -9.27
CA TYR A 3 -9.18 15.32 -9.03
C TYR A 3 -7.78 15.92 -9.01
N ARG A 4 -6.97 15.57 -8.01
CA ARG A 4 -5.57 15.97 -7.93
C ARG A 4 -4.69 14.74 -8.04
N PHE A 5 -3.75 14.80 -8.96
CA PHE A 5 -2.74 13.76 -9.16
C PHE A 5 -1.41 14.28 -8.64
N GLU A 6 -0.79 13.55 -7.73
CA GLU A 6 0.51 13.86 -7.17
C GLU A 6 1.45 12.68 -7.41
N TYR A 7 2.66 12.98 -7.89
CA TYR A 7 3.70 11.98 -8.12
C TYR A 7 4.94 12.40 -7.35
N ASP A 8 5.45 11.51 -6.51
CA ASP A 8 6.72 11.70 -5.82
C ASP A 8 7.83 11.00 -6.62
N PRO A 9 8.77 11.75 -7.24
CA PRO A 9 9.84 11.16 -8.03
C PRO A 9 10.91 10.43 -7.18
N GLU A 10 11.01 10.70 -5.87
CA GLU A 10 11.97 10.00 -5.00
C GLU A 10 11.48 8.60 -4.63
N SER A 11 10.24 8.49 -4.16
CA SER A 11 9.64 7.21 -3.80
C SER A 11 9.05 6.45 -5.00
N GLY A 12 8.70 7.17 -6.06
CA GLY A 12 7.94 6.65 -7.20
C GLY A 12 6.44 6.53 -6.94
N ALA A 13 5.97 6.97 -5.76
CA ALA A 13 4.59 6.86 -5.35
C ALA A 13 3.68 7.79 -6.16
N PHE A 14 2.46 7.31 -6.42
CA PHE A 14 1.45 8.05 -7.15
C PHE A 14 0.18 8.13 -6.32
N TYR A 15 -0.31 9.36 -6.12
CA TYR A 15 -1.47 9.65 -5.32
C TYR A 15 -2.55 10.30 -6.18
N ILE A 16 -3.78 9.81 -6.02
CA ILE A 16 -4.97 10.36 -6.67
C ILE A 16 -5.91 10.84 -5.57
N ARG A 17 -5.94 12.15 -5.32
CA ARG A 17 -6.91 12.74 -4.39
C ARG A 17 -8.21 12.98 -5.13
N VAL A 18 -9.28 12.39 -4.62
CA VAL A 18 -10.64 12.49 -5.18
C VAL A 18 -11.46 13.53 -4.41
N LYS A 19 -11.28 13.59 -3.09
CA LYS A 19 -12.04 14.44 -2.19
C LYS A 19 -11.16 14.94 -1.04
N ASP A 20 -11.45 16.15 -0.57
CA ASP A 20 -10.90 16.64 0.68
C ASP A 20 -11.70 16.07 1.86
N GLY A 21 -11.00 15.66 2.91
CA GLY A 21 -11.57 15.09 4.13
C GLY A 21 -10.50 14.76 5.14
N GLU A 22 -10.93 14.40 6.34
CA GLU A 22 -10.04 13.96 7.41
C GLU A 22 -9.71 12.48 7.22
N TYR A 23 -8.43 12.19 6.96
CA TYR A 23 -7.93 10.82 6.83
C TYR A 23 -8.21 10.03 8.10
N HIS A 24 -8.73 8.82 7.94
CA HIS A 24 -8.91 7.85 9.02
C HIS A 24 -8.05 6.60 8.79
N GLU A 25 -8.19 5.97 7.62
CA GLU A 25 -7.55 4.68 7.31
C GLU A 25 -7.24 4.55 5.80
N THR A 26 -6.20 3.79 5.47
CA THR A 26 -5.97 3.28 4.11
C THR A 26 -6.40 1.81 4.01
N ILE A 27 -7.37 1.52 3.14
CA ILE A 27 -7.83 0.17 2.82
C ILE A 27 -6.99 -0.38 1.65
N PRO A 28 -6.26 -1.50 1.81
CA PRO A 28 -5.46 -2.07 0.73
C PRO A 28 -6.33 -2.57 -0.43
N LEU A 29 -5.91 -2.29 -1.66
CA LEU A 29 -6.53 -2.81 -2.89
C LEU A 29 -5.70 -3.92 -3.51
N GLY A 30 -6.39 -4.95 -4.01
CA GLY A 30 -5.77 -6.10 -4.65
C GLY A 30 -5.23 -7.13 -3.67
N GLU A 31 -4.33 -7.99 -4.15
CA GLU A 31 -3.68 -8.98 -3.31
C GLU A 31 -2.68 -8.33 -2.33
N PRO A 32 -2.43 -8.94 -1.16
CA PRO A 32 -1.38 -8.50 -0.24
C PRO A 32 -0.04 -8.21 -0.95
N GLY A 33 0.45 -6.97 -0.84
CA GLY A 33 1.71 -6.54 -1.47
C GLY A 33 1.57 -5.94 -2.87
N PHE A 34 0.35 -5.81 -3.40
CA PHE A 34 0.07 -5.13 -4.67
C PHE A 34 0.42 -3.63 -4.64
N GLY A 35 0.48 -3.03 -3.45
CA GLY A 35 0.96 -1.66 -3.26
C GLY A 35 -0.07 -0.56 -3.54
N ALA A 36 -1.30 -0.92 -3.91
CA ALA A 36 -2.41 0.03 -4.00
C ALA A 36 -3.23 0.11 -2.71
N GLY A 37 -3.77 1.28 -2.40
CA GLY A 37 -4.64 1.52 -1.26
C GLY A 37 -5.67 2.63 -1.53
N VAL A 38 -6.76 2.63 -0.77
CA VAL A 38 -7.78 3.68 -0.78
C VAL A 38 -7.80 4.37 0.58
N ASP A 39 -7.62 5.67 0.57
CA ASP A 39 -7.77 6.49 1.77
C ASP A 39 -9.25 6.78 2.00
N VAL A 40 -9.73 6.52 3.21
CA VAL A 40 -11.10 6.77 3.64
C VAL A 40 -11.14 7.64 4.89
N ASP A 41 -12.23 8.38 5.07
CA ASP A 41 -12.57 9.05 6.33
C ASP A 41 -13.25 8.08 7.32
N ALA A 42 -13.56 8.56 8.52
CA ALA A 42 -14.17 7.76 9.59
C ALA A 42 -15.57 7.22 9.24
N GLU A 43 -16.19 7.74 8.18
CA GLU A 43 -17.50 7.32 7.67
C GLU A 43 -17.37 6.38 6.46
N GLY A 44 -16.13 6.03 6.09
CA GLY A 44 -15.80 5.20 4.95
C GLY A 44 -15.87 5.90 3.60
N ASN A 45 -16.05 7.22 3.54
CA ASN A 45 -16.07 7.93 2.27
C ASN A 45 -14.66 7.96 1.66
N VAL A 46 -14.56 7.73 0.35
CA VAL A 46 -13.27 7.71 -0.33
C VAL A 46 -12.71 9.14 -0.47
N LEU A 47 -11.50 9.32 0.05
CA LEU A 47 -10.72 10.56 -0.04
C LEU A 47 -9.73 10.50 -1.21
N GLY A 48 -9.14 9.33 -1.46
CA GLY A 48 -8.16 9.17 -2.52
C GLY A 48 -7.63 7.75 -2.67
N PHE A 49 -6.67 7.61 -3.58
CA PHE A 49 -5.96 6.37 -3.87
C PHE A 49 -4.46 6.61 -3.74
N GLU A 50 -3.76 5.62 -3.21
CA GLU A 50 -2.31 5.58 -3.18
C GLU A 50 -1.79 4.35 -3.94
N PHE A 51 -0.70 4.54 -4.66
CA PHE A 51 0.08 3.47 -5.30
C PHE A 51 1.54 3.64 -4.89
N LEU A 52 2.17 2.59 -4.37
CA LEU A 52 3.58 2.64 -3.98
C LEU A 52 4.51 2.85 -5.18
N SER A 53 4.07 2.46 -6.39
CA SER A 53 4.72 2.89 -7.62
C SER A 53 3.75 3.09 -8.80
N PHE A 54 4.11 4.00 -9.70
CA PHE A 54 3.39 4.16 -10.98
C PHE A 54 3.36 2.86 -11.82
N GLU A 55 4.38 2.01 -11.68
CA GLU A 55 4.44 0.68 -12.30
C GLU A 55 3.29 -0.23 -11.83
N GLU A 56 2.99 -0.22 -10.52
CA GLU A 56 1.87 -0.98 -9.95
C GLU A 56 0.51 -0.45 -10.43
N TYR A 57 0.38 0.86 -10.61
CA TYR A 57 -0.82 1.45 -11.22
C TYR A 57 -1.03 0.93 -12.65
N VAL A 58 0.02 0.92 -13.47
CA VAL A 58 -0.06 0.40 -14.83
C VAL A 58 -0.36 -1.10 -14.84
N GLU A 59 0.31 -1.88 -13.99
CA GLU A 59 0.00 -3.31 -13.83
C GLU A 59 -1.44 -3.54 -13.39
N PHE A 60 -1.99 -2.72 -12.48
CA PHE A 60 -3.38 -2.83 -12.04
C PHE A 60 -4.34 -2.65 -13.20
N ILE A 61 -4.17 -1.57 -13.96
CA ILE A 61 -5.05 -1.23 -15.08
C ILE A 61 -4.88 -2.25 -16.21
N ASP A 62 -3.68 -2.78 -16.43
CA ASP A 62 -3.45 -3.83 -17.43
C ASP A 62 -4.20 -5.13 -17.08
N HIS A 63 -4.24 -5.50 -15.79
CA HIS A 63 -4.98 -6.69 -15.32
C HIS A 63 -6.49 -6.47 -15.20
N ALA A 64 -6.92 -5.30 -14.69
CA ALA A 64 -8.33 -5.02 -14.36
C ALA A 64 -9.09 -4.34 -15.51
N GLY A 65 -8.39 -3.76 -16.49
CA GLY A 65 -8.95 -2.99 -17.61
C GLY A 65 -9.50 -1.60 -17.24
N SER A 66 -9.96 -1.42 -16.00
CA SER A 66 -10.44 -0.15 -15.46
C SER A 66 -10.43 -0.16 -13.92
N LEU A 67 -10.26 1.01 -13.31
CA LEU A 67 -10.46 1.22 -11.88
C LEU A 67 -11.76 2.01 -11.68
N GLU A 68 -12.81 1.35 -11.20
CA GLU A 68 -14.02 2.03 -10.72
C GLU A 68 -13.84 2.41 -9.26
N VAL A 69 -14.04 3.71 -8.97
CA VAL A 69 -13.90 4.29 -7.64
C VAL A 69 -15.28 4.36 -6.99
N PRO A 70 -15.59 3.51 -5.99
CA PRO A 70 -16.82 3.68 -5.23
C PRO A 70 -16.75 4.96 -4.38
N GLU A 71 -17.87 5.65 -4.18
CA GLU A 71 -17.89 6.85 -3.32
C GLU A 71 -17.66 6.52 -1.83
N ARG A 72 -17.92 5.27 -1.42
CA ARG A 72 -17.83 4.80 -0.05
C ARG A 72 -17.44 3.32 0.03
N LEU A 73 -16.60 2.98 0.99
CA LEU A 73 -16.27 1.61 1.40
C LEU A 73 -16.80 1.36 2.82
N GLU A 74 -17.21 0.12 3.12
CA GLU A 74 -17.61 -0.24 4.48
C GLU A 74 -16.36 -0.34 5.37
N THR A 75 -16.27 0.52 6.40
CA THR A 75 -15.20 0.49 7.40
C THR A 75 -15.67 -0.28 8.63
N THR A 76 -15.03 -1.40 8.96
CA THR A 76 -15.20 -2.07 10.27
C THR A 76 -14.23 -1.49 11.30
N PRO A 77 -14.62 -1.39 12.59
CA PRO A 77 -13.71 -0.91 13.64
C PRO A 77 -12.50 -1.85 13.77
N VAL A 78 -11.30 -1.29 13.73
CA VAL A 78 -10.01 -1.99 13.76
C VAL A 78 -9.72 -2.49 15.18
N GLU A 79 -9.53 -3.82 15.35
CA GLU A 79 -8.87 -4.39 16.54
C GLU A 79 -7.36 -4.13 16.47
N GLU A 80 -6.71 -4.05 17.65
CA GLU A 80 -5.35 -3.53 17.91
C GLU A 80 -4.32 -3.84 16.80
N ASP A 81 -3.61 -2.81 16.33
CA ASP A 81 -2.53 -2.94 15.34
C ASP A 81 -1.46 -3.95 15.79
N PRO A 82 -0.95 -4.79 14.87
CA PRO A 82 0.07 -5.78 15.19
C PRO A 82 1.34 -5.08 15.71
N SER A 83 1.93 -5.64 16.76
CA SER A 83 3.12 -5.05 17.37
C SER A 83 4.30 -5.02 16.37
N PRO A 84 5.22 -4.05 16.47
CA PRO A 84 6.41 -4.01 15.62
C PRO A 84 7.23 -5.31 15.64
N ALA A 85 7.21 -6.04 16.77
CA ALA A 85 7.90 -7.32 16.90
C ALA A 85 7.27 -8.42 16.02
N GLU A 86 5.94 -8.46 15.91
CA GLU A 86 5.22 -9.43 15.08
C GLU A 86 5.40 -9.14 13.60
N LEU A 87 5.40 -7.87 13.22
CA LEU A 87 5.73 -7.43 11.87
C LEU A 87 7.17 -7.83 11.48
N MET A 88 8.14 -7.62 12.38
CA MET A 88 9.53 -8.03 12.16
C MET A 88 9.71 -9.55 12.07
N ALA A 89 8.94 -10.31 12.84
CA ALA A 89 9.00 -11.78 12.82
C ALA A 89 8.47 -12.39 11.51
N ALA A 90 7.55 -11.69 10.83
CA ALA A 90 6.98 -12.14 9.57
C ALA A 90 7.93 -11.96 8.36
N LEU A 91 8.98 -11.16 8.50
CA LEU A 91 9.93 -10.90 7.43
C LEU A 91 11.03 -11.97 7.37
N THR A 92 11.40 -12.35 6.15
CA THR A 92 12.61 -13.15 5.91
C THR A 92 13.86 -12.38 6.35
N PRO A 93 14.98 -13.08 6.64
CA PRO A 93 16.23 -12.41 7.01
C PRO A 93 16.71 -11.39 5.97
N ARG A 94 16.44 -11.65 4.67
CA ARG A 94 16.84 -10.76 3.58
C ARG A 94 15.96 -9.51 3.48
N GLU A 95 14.67 -9.64 3.77
CA GLU A 95 13.76 -8.49 3.84
C GLU A 95 14.05 -7.59 5.03
N ARG A 96 14.32 -8.18 6.21
CA ARG A 96 14.78 -7.43 7.38
C ARG A 96 16.06 -6.64 7.10
N GLU A 97 17.01 -7.26 6.41
CA GLU A 97 18.26 -6.60 6.07
C GLU A 97 18.07 -5.44 5.08
N VAL A 98 17.21 -5.60 4.08
CA VAL A 98 16.84 -4.50 3.17
C VAL A 98 16.14 -3.38 3.95
N LEU A 99 15.16 -3.71 4.78
CA LEU A 99 14.43 -2.72 5.58
C LEU A 99 15.36 -1.95 6.51
N ARG A 100 16.26 -2.65 7.22
CA ARG A 100 17.25 -2.05 8.11
C ARG A 100 18.12 -1.02 7.38
N LEU A 101 18.68 -1.39 6.23
CA LEU A 101 19.55 -0.49 5.45
C LEU A 101 18.78 0.74 4.93
N LEU A 102 17.54 0.58 4.50
CA LEU A 102 16.69 1.70 4.09
C LEU A 102 16.37 2.63 5.28
N THR A 103 16.08 2.09 6.46
CA THR A 103 15.83 2.89 7.68
C THR A 103 17.08 3.60 8.21
N GLU A 104 18.27 3.16 7.80
CA GLU A 104 19.55 3.84 8.05
C GLU A 104 19.81 5.00 7.08
N GLY A 105 18.88 5.27 6.16
CA GLY A 105 18.94 6.38 5.21
C GLY A 105 19.64 6.03 3.89
N LEU A 106 19.96 4.76 3.63
CA LEU A 106 20.55 4.35 2.36
C LEU A 106 19.48 4.39 1.26
N THR A 107 19.87 4.87 0.09
CA THR A 107 19.07 4.77 -1.13
C THR A 107 18.97 3.33 -1.61
N THR A 108 17.94 2.99 -2.38
CA THR A 108 17.80 1.65 -3.00
C THR A 108 19.01 1.26 -3.86
N GLN A 109 19.71 2.24 -4.43
CA GLN A 109 20.98 2.05 -5.14
C GLN A 109 22.11 1.62 -4.22
N GLU A 110 22.30 2.31 -3.09
CA GLU A 110 23.33 1.97 -2.11
C GLU A 110 23.06 0.61 -1.46
N VAL A 111 21.79 0.31 -1.15
CA VAL A 111 21.37 -1.01 -0.67
C VAL A 111 21.68 -2.10 -1.69
N ALA A 112 21.36 -1.87 -2.97
CA ALA A 112 21.64 -2.81 -4.05
C ALA A 112 23.14 -3.11 -4.18
N SER A 113 23.98 -2.06 -4.15
CA SER A 113 25.44 -2.19 -4.15
C SER A 113 25.96 -2.95 -2.94
N ARG A 114 25.43 -2.68 -1.74
CA ARG A 114 25.87 -3.32 -0.50
C ARG A 114 25.49 -4.79 -0.41
N LEU A 115 24.33 -5.16 -0.96
CA LEU A 115 23.81 -6.52 -0.95
C LEU A 115 24.18 -7.32 -2.22
N SER A 116 24.89 -6.72 -3.17
CA SER A 116 25.23 -7.31 -4.46
C SER A 116 24.01 -7.85 -5.22
N ILE A 117 22.92 -7.08 -5.24
CA ILE A 117 21.68 -7.37 -5.97
C ILE A 117 21.30 -6.19 -6.88
N SER A 118 20.27 -6.34 -7.70
CA SER A 118 19.75 -5.23 -8.51
C SER A 118 18.89 -4.28 -7.67
N GLN A 119 18.82 -3.00 -8.06
CA GLN A 119 17.87 -2.04 -7.47
C GLN A 119 16.42 -2.53 -7.57
N ALA A 120 16.06 -3.17 -8.69
CA ALA A 120 14.75 -3.79 -8.85
C ALA A 120 14.48 -4.87 -7.80
N ALA A 121 15.48 -5.70 -7.45
CA ALA A 121 15.35 -6.69 -6.39
C ALA A 121 15.21 -6.07 -4.99
N VAL A 122 15.86 -4.91 -4.73
CA VAL A 122 15.65 -4.14 -3.49
C VAL A 122 14.22 -3.63 -3.43
N LYS A 123 13.74 -2.98 -4.49
CA LYS A 123 12.36 -2.46 -4.59
C LYS A 123 11.33 -3.58 -4.41
N GLN A 124 11.51 -4.71 -5.09
CA GLN A 124 10.62 -5.87 -4.97
C GLN A 124 10.57 -6.42 -3.52
N ARG A 125 11.72 -6.54 -2.86
CA ARG A 125 11.78 -6.99 -1.46
C ARG A 125 11.11 -5.98 -0.53
N PHE A 126 11.32 -4.69 -0.76
CA PHE A 126 10.68 -3.63 0.02
C PHE A 126 9.16 -3.63 -0.18
N ARG A 127 8.66 -3.81 -1.42
CA ARG A 127 7.23 -4.01 -1.70
C ARG A 127 6.65 -5.18 -0.90
N HIS A 128 7.36 -6.31 -0.85
CA HIS A 128 6.91 -7.46 -0.07
C HIS A 128 6.88 -7.16 1.44
N VAL A 129 7.86 -6.43 1.97
CA VAL A 129 7.86 -5.95 3.37
C VAL A 129 6.61 -5.12 3.67
N VAL A 130 6.31 -4.12 2.82
CA VAL A 130 5.13 -3.26 2.98
C VAL A 130 3.85 -4.09 2.87
N GLY A 131 3.78 -5.04 1.94
CA GLY A 131 2.68 -5.98 1.81
C GLY A 131 2.45 -6.81 3.07
N VAL A 132 3.51 -7.33 3.68
CA VAL A 132 3.44 -8.09 4.94
C VAL A 132 2.92 -7.22 6.09
N PHE A 133 3.32 -5.94 6.15
CA PHE A 133 2.85 -5.03 7.20
C PHE A 133 1.38 -4.69 7.02
N ARG A 134 0.98 -4.27 5.82
CA ARG A 134 -0.41 -3.95 5.50
C ARG A 134 -1.33 -5.15 5.69
N ALA A 135 -0.93 -6.34 5.25
CA ALA A 135 -1.75 -7.53 5.38
C ALA A 135 -1.97 -7.99 6.82
N ARG A 136 -1.07 -7.62 7.75
CA ARG A 136 -1.21 -7.93 9.17
C ARG A 136 -2.07 -6.88 9.89
N SER A 137 -1.86 -5.59 9.63
CA SER A 137 -2.80 -4.56 10.10
C SER A 137 -4.22 -4.79 9.54
N ALA A 138 -4.33 -5.27 8.30
CA ALA A 138 -5.62 -5.64 7.72
C ALA A 138 -6.17 -6.99 8.23
N LYS A 139 -5.33 -7.95 8.67
CA LYS A 139 -5.81 -9.27 9.13
C LYS A 139 -6.46 -9.25 10.51
N GLU A 140 -6.18 -8.25 11.34
CA GLU A 140 -6.96 -7.99 12.55
C GLU A 140 -8.27 -7.21 12.24
N SER A 141 -8.40 -6.63 11.03
CA SER A 141 -9.61 -5.90 10.61
C SER A 141 -10.51 -6.63 9.59
N SER A 142 -10.05 -7.70 8.93
CA SER A 142 -10.76 -8.32 7.81
C SER A 142 -11.35 -9.70 8.13
N SER A 143 -12.62 -9.70 8.56
CA SER A 143 -13.55 -10.73 8.08
C SER A 143 -14.13 -10.29 6.74
N ARG A 144 -13.66 -10.95 5.67
CA ARG A 144 -14.15 -11.03 4.28
C ARG A 144 -13.63 -9.97 3.29
N PRO A 145 -13.22 -10.39 2.07
CA PRO A 145 -13.00 -9.46 0.96
C PRO A 145 -14.34 -8.86 0.55
N GLY A 146 -14.44 -7.54 0.57
CA GLY A 146 -15.63 -6.80 0.14
C GLY A 146 -15.98 -7.16 -1.30
N THR A 147 -17.01 -7.97 -1.49
CA THR A 147 -17.61 -8.13 -2.81
C THR A 147 -18.39 -6.86 -3.10
N PHE A 148 -17.86 -6.06 -4.01
CA PHE A 148 -18.52 -4.89 -4.58
C PHE A 148 -19.90 -5.31 -5.12
N ARG A 149 -20.97 -4.94 -4.41
CA ARG A 149 -22.34 -5.11 -4.89
C ARG A 149 -22.94 -3.73 -5.07
N ASN A 150 -23.17 -3.38 -6.33
CA ASN A 150 -23.85 -2.15 -6.73
C ASN A 150 -25.32 -2.20 -6.27
N SER A 151 -25.76 -1.22 -5.49
CA SER A 151 -27.19 -1.01 -5.19
C SER A 151 -27.74 -0.02 -6.21
N SER A 152 -28.53 -0.54 -7.15
CA SER A 152 -29.39 0.26 -8.04
C SER A 152 -30.54 0.94 -7.30
#